data_AF-A0A0J9WF03-F1
#
_entry.id   AF-A0A0J9WF03-F1
#
_cell.length_a   1.000
_cell.length_b   1.000
_cell.length_c   1.000
_cell.angle_alpha   90.00
_cell.angle_beta   90.00
_cell.angle_gamma   90.00
#
_symmetry.space_group_name_H-M   'P 1'
#
loop_
_entity.id
_entity.type
_entity.pdbx_description
1 polymer ?
#
loop_
_entity_poly.entity_id
_entity_poly.type
_entity_poly.pdbx_seq_one_letter_code
_entity_poly.pdbx_strand_id
1 'polypeptide(L)'
;NHLTALSFELPLDPFYKNLIHNDNDLNSFYDACVSLCDQNDHFKNIRLCSKLLKFLKNSNTRTNNIKSAYDDCILFNYWMYGELEQRYTKRKNYKSVHAFAELQSIWNSLIEEPKNTYYYDKCNPDSNIVNQNDWKQRKDLYDYCVNYELIQKEIQFYKQNCRQLYAYIKGKSHLYEHFKTRCPSEDKNKCPKFYSKCKDYHPDTVLSLLDCHKDIIEEESSLAIKAPSK
;
A
#
# COMPACT_ATOMS: atom_id res chain seq x y z
N ASN A 1 9.21 -10.47 -18.80
CA ASN A 1 10.49 -11.03 -18.33
C ASN A 1 10.49 -11.10 -16.81
N HIS A 2 10.33 -12.33 -16.31
CA HIS A 2 10.60 -12.87 -14.97
C HIS A 2 10.49 -11.94 -13.76
N LEU A 3 9.26 -11.59 -13.37
CA LEU A 3 8.95 -11.54 -11.94
C LEU A 3 8.75 -12.99 -11.52
N THR A 4 9.79 -13.62 -10.99
CA THR A 4 9.64 -14.84 -10.19
C THR A 4 8.66 -14.49 -9.08
N ALA A 5 7.46 -15.08 -9.13
CA ALA A 5 6.56 -15.04 -7.98
C ALA A 5 7.36 -15.53 -6.78
N LEU A 6 7.39 -14.73 -5.71
CA LEU A 6 8.05 -15.14 -4.48
C LEU A 6 7.45 -16.47 -4.05
N SER A 7 8.29 -17.43 -3.67
CA SER A 7 7.83 -18.71 -3.15
C SER A 7 7.41 -18.62 -1.67
N PHE A 8 7.46 -17.41 -1.09
CA PHE A 8 7.03 -17.13 0.26
C PHE A 8 6.09 -15.91 0.27
N GLU A 9 5.18 -15.92 1.23
CA GLU A 9 4.21 -14.86 1.44
C GLU A 9 4.88 -13.66 2.13
N LEU A 10 4.67 -12.46 1.58
CA LEU A 10 5.10 -11.21 2.21
C LEU A 10 4.17 -10.84 3.36
N PRO A 11 4.66 -10.11 4.38
CA PRO A 11 3.83 -9.72 5.54
C PRO A 11 2.51 -9.00 5.21
N LEU A 12 2.45 -8.25 4.11
CA LEU A 12 1.23 -7.56 3.67
C LEU A 12 0.31 -8.41 2.78
N ASP A 13 0.74 -9.58 2.32
CA ASP A 13 -0.11 -10.43 1.48
C ASP A 13 -1.40 -10.86 2.20
N PRO A 14 -1.42 -11.24 3.50
CA PRO A 14 -2.67 -11.52 4.21
C PRO A 14 -3.61 -10.31 4.26
N PHE A 15 -3.07 -9.10 4.44
CA PHE A 15 -3.85 -7.86 4.44
C PHE A 15 -4.56 -7.66 3.10
N TYR A 16 -3.83 -7.77 1.98
CA TYR A 16 -4.43 -7.61 0.65
C TYR A 16 -5.35 -8.77 0.28
N LYS A 17 -5.00 -10.01 0.60
CA LYS A 17 -5.88 -11.18 0.40
C LYS A 17 -7.21 -10.99 1.14
N ASN A 18 -7.18 -10.46 2.36
CA ASN A 18 -8.40 -10.12 3.10
C ASN A 18 -9.21 -9.05 2.36
N LEU A 19 -8.58 -7.94 1.96
CA LEU A 19 -9.26 -6.88 1.22
C LEU A 19 -9.83 -7.34 -0.13
N ILE A 20 -9.21 -8.30 -0.81
CA ILE A 20 -9.65 -8.76 -2.14
C ILE A 20 -10.74 -9.84 -2.02
N HIS A 21 -10.49 -10.85 -1.19
CA HIS A 21 -11.25 -12.10 -1.18
C HIS A 21 -12.18 -12.28 0.03
N ASN A 22 -11.95 -11.58 1.15
CA ASN A 22 -12.77 -11.74 2.34
C ASN A 22 -14.07 -10.91 2.24
N ASP A 23 -15.01 -11.47 1.48
CA ASP A 23 -16.35 -10.93 1.33
C ASP A 23 -17.31 -11.40 2.45
N ASN A 24 -16.82 -12.15 3.44
CA ASN A 24 -17.60 -12.54 4.62
C ASN A 24 -18.12 -11.29 5.32
N ASP A 25 -19.37 -11.35 5.78
CA ASP A 25 -20.08 -10.27 6.48
C ASP A 25 -20.25 -8.97 5.68
N LEU A 26 -19.85 -8.89 4.40
CA LEU A 26 -20.11 -7.69 3.59
C LEU A 26 -21.61 -7.43 3.44
N ASN A 27 -22.42 -8.48 3.38
CA ASN A 27 -23.88 -8.39 3.34
C ASN A 27 -24.46 -7.65 4.57
N SER A 28 -23.79 -7.69 5.73
CA SER A 28 -24.22 -6.95 6.92
C SER A 28 -24.17 -5.43 6.74
N PHE A 29 -23.43 -4.95 5.74
CA PHE A 29 -23.30 -3.53 5.39
C PHE A 29 -24.09 -3.16 4.13
N TYR A 30 -24.83 -4.10 3.52
CA TYR A 30 -25.50 -3.88 2.24
C TYR A 30 -26.52 -2.74 2.30
N ASP A 31 -27.49 -2.80 3.22
CA ASP A 31 -28.56 -1.80 3.32
C ASP A 31 -28.01 -0.40 3.64
N ALA A 32 -27.04 -0.32 4.55
CA ALA A 32 -26.34 0.94 4.85
C ALA A 32 -25.68 1.52 3.60
N CYS A 33 -25.01 0.68 2.81
CA CYS A 33 -24.35 1.12 1.58
C CYS A 33 -25.32 1.45 0.45
N VAL A 34 -26.47 0.79 0.36
CA VAL A 34 -27.54 1.18 -0.57
C VAL A 34 -27.97 2.60 -0.24
N SER A 35 -28.29 2.89 1.04
CA SER A 35 -28.70 4.23 1.46
C SER A 35 -27.61 5.29 1.22
N LEU A 36 -26.36 5.02 1.62
CA LEU A 36 -25.24 5.95 1.43
C LEU A 36 -24.94 6.21 -0.04
N CYS A 37 -24.95 5.18 -0.88
CA CYS A 37 -24.66 5.33 -2.31
C CYS A 37 -25.85 5.91 -3.09
N ASP A 38 -27.09 5.76 -2.61
CA ASP A 38 -28.27 6.26 -3.31
C ASP A 38 -28.24 7.80 -3.45
N GLN A 39 -27.64 8.47 -2.46
CA GLN A 39 -27.46 9.93 -2.42
C GLN A 39 -26.41 10.49 -3.40
N ASN A 40 -25.68 9.63 -4.11
CA ASN A 40 -24.51 9.99 -4.91
C ASN A 40 -24.73 9.67 -6.40
N ASP A 41 -24.21 10.46 -7.34
CA ASP A 41 -24.49 10.29 -8.78
C ASP A 41 -23.45 9.40 -9.49
N HIS A 42 -22.22 9.39 -9.01
CA HIS A 42 -21.06 8.76 -9.66
C HIS A 42 -20.53 7.50 -8.95
N PHE A 43 -20.68 7.43 -7.63
CA PHE A 43 -20.27 6.33 -6.77
C PHE A 43 -21.47 5.52 -6.30
N LYS A 44 -21.78 4.47 -7.07
CA LYS A 44 -22.85 3.49 -6.78
C LYS A 44 -22.32 2.10 -6.38
N ASN A 45 -21.04 1.99 -6.03
CA ASN A 45 -20.40 0.69 -5.81
C ASN A 45 -20.62 0.19 -4.38
N ILE A 46 -21.73 -0.55 -4.19
CA ILE A 46 -22.12 -1.13 -2.91
C ILE A 46 -21.00 -2.01 -2.32
N ARG A 47 -20.33 -2.84 -3.14
CA ARG A 47 -19.26 -3.72 -2.65
C ARG A 47 -18.06 -2.95 -2.08
N LEU A 48 -17.61 -1.90 -2.77
CA LEU A 48 -16.51 -1.06 -2.25
C LEU A 48 -16.94 -0.28 -1.02
N CYS A 49 -18.18 0.22 -0.99
CA CYS A 49 -18.75 0.82 0.22
C CYS A 49 -18.75 -0.19 1.39
N SER A 50 -19.21 -1.43 1.20
CA SER A 50 -19.23 -2.43 2.27
C SER A 50 -17.83 -2.76 2.78
N LYS A 51 -16.82 -2.76 1.89
CA LYS A 51 -15.41 -2.93 2.28
C LYS A 51 -14.89 -1.72 3.06
N LEU A 52 -15.29 -0.50 2.71
CA LEU A 52 -15.01 0.70 3.51
C LEU A 52 -15.61 0.57 4.92
N LEU A 53 -16.90 0.28 5.05
CA LEU A 53 -17.55 0.15 6.35
C LEU A 53 -16.91 -0.97 7.19
N LYS A 54 -16.65 -2.14 6.58
CA LYS A 54 -15.95 -3.25 7.24
C LYS A 54 -14.55 -2.85 7.72
N PHE A 55 -13.77 -2.15 6.89
CA PHE A 55 -12.44 -1.70 7.27
C PHE A 55 -12.51 -0.70 8.44
N LEU A 56 -13.37 0.31 8.35
CA LEU A 56 -13.54 1.31 9.41
C LEU A 56 -13.96 0.68 10.74
N LYS A 57 -14.92 -0.25 10.71
CA LYS A 57 -15.41 -0.98 11.90
C LYS A 57 -14.28 -1.68 12.65
N ASN A 58 -13.33 -2.26 11.92
CA ASN A 58 -12.24 -3.07 12.46
C ASN A 58 -10.94 -2.28 12.66
N SER A 59 -10.85 -1.06 12.13
CA SER A 59 -9.68 -0.20 12.29
C SER A 59 -9.60 0.38 13.70
N ASN A 60 -8.37 0.63 14.18
CA ASN A 60 -8.18 1.38 15.42
C ASN A 60 -8.52 2.86 15.20
N THR A 61 -8.78 3.57 16.31
CA THR A 61 -8.89 5.02 16.26
C THR A 61 -7.57 5.66 15.83
N ARG A 62 -7.63 6.85 15.23
CA ARG A 62 -6.45 7.59 14.78
C ARG A 62 -5.45 7.82 15.90
N THR A 63 -5.96 8.11 17.09
CA THR A 63 -5.18 8.25 18.34
C THR A 63 -4.40 6.98 18.70
N ASN A 64 -4.99 5.79 18.49
CA ASN A 64 -4.34 4.52 18.76
C ASN A 64 -3.41 4.07 17.62
N ASN A 65 -3.69 4.44 16.36
CA ASN A 65 -2.84 4.13 15.20
C ASN A 65 -1.44 4.75 15.29
N ILE A 66 -1.27 5.86 16.02
CA ILE A 66 0.06 6.46 16.28
C ILE A 66 1.03 5.47 16.93
N LYS A 67 0.53 4.44 17.62
CA LYS A 67 1.33 3.42 18.31
C LYS A 67 1.72 2.23 17.42
N SER A 68 1.18 2.13 16.21
CA SER A 68 1.48 1.04 15.28
C SER A 68 2.83 1.25 14.59
N ALA A 69 3.46 0.14 14.17
CA ALA A 69 4.65 0.16 13.32
C ALA A 69 4.38 0.91 12.00
N TYR A 70 3.19 0.70 11.44
CA TYR A 70 2.76 1.29 10.19
C TYR A 70 1.25 1.54 10.20
N ASP A 71 0.84 2.54 9.42
CA ASP A 71 -0.56 2.96 9.33
C ASP A 71 -1.30 2.15 8.24
N ASP A 72 -2.15 1.22 8.67
CA ASP A 72 -3.06 0.46 7.80
C ASP A 72 -3.98 1.37 6.99
N CYS A 73 -4.27 2.57 7.49
CA CYS A 73 -5.09 3.54 6.78
C CYS A 73 -4.46 3.97 5.46
N ILE A 74 -3.14 4.14 5.43
CA ILE A 74 -2.41 4.50 4.20
C ILE A 74 -2.49 3.35 3.19
N LEU A 75 -2.31 2.10 3.63
CA LEU A 75 -2.45 0.92 2.77
C LEU A 75 -3.85 0.83 2.16
N PHE A 76 -4.87 1.04 3.00
CA PHE A 76 -6.27 0.95 2.59
C PHE A 76 -6.65 2.08 1.62
N ASN A 77 -6.16 3.30 1.84
CA ASN A 77 -6.40 4.43 0.94
C ASN A 77 -5.87 4.17 -0.47
N TYR A 78 -4.62 3.73 -0.60
CA TYR A 78 -4.06 3.40 -1.91
C TYR A 78 -4.75 2.19 -2.57
N TRP A 79 -5.12 1.18 -1.78
CA TRP A 79 -5.87 0.03 -2.30
C TRP A 79 -7.25 0.43 -2.83
N MET A 80 -8.00 1.21 -2.05
CA MET A 80 -9.34 1.69 -2.42
C MET A 80 -9.29 2.57 -3.68
N TYR A 81 -8.31 3.47 -3.75
CA TYR A 81 -8.10 4.29 -4.94
C TYR A 81 -7.73 3.46 -6.16
N GLY A 82 -6.86 2.45 -6.01
CA GLY A 82 -6.50 1.54 -7.10
C GLY A 82 -7.69 0.73 -7.62
N GLU A 83 -8.55 0.22 -6.73
CA GLU A 83 -9.79 -0.47 -7.10
C GLU A 83 -10.76 0.43 -7.88
N LEU A 84 -10.87 1.69 -7.47
CA LEU A 84 -11.65 2.68 -8.19
C LEU A 84 -11.02 2.99 -9.56
N GLU A 85 -9.74 3.35 -9.61
CA GLU A 85 -9.02 3.70 -10.83
C GLU A 85 -9.18 2.59 -11.89
N GLN A 86 -8.98 1.32 -11.52
CA GLN A 86 -9.11 0.20 -12.45
C GLN A 86 -10.52 0.07 -13.04
N ARG A 87 -11.57 0.37 -12.26
CA ARG A 87 -12.96 0.31 -12.72
C ARG A 87 -13.30 1.45 -13.67
N TYR A 88 -12.81 2.66 -13.40
CA TYR A 88 -13.14 3.84 -14.21
C TYR A 88 -12.18 4.07 -15.39
N THR A 89 -10.96 3.55 -15.36
CA THR A 89 -9.99 3.60 -16.49
C THR A 89 -10.53 2.85 -17.71
N LYS A 90 -11.28 1.76 -17.50
CA LYS A 90 -11.98 1.04 -18.58
C LYS A 90 -13.05 1.88 -19.28
N ARG A 91 -13.45 3.03 -18.71
CA ARG A 91 -14.55 3.88 -19.20
C ARG A 91 -14.12 5.27 -19.69
N LYS A 92 -12.82 5.60 -19.72
CA LYS A 92 -12.23 6.89 -20.18
C LYS A 92 -13.09 8.11 -19.84
N ASN A 93 -13.42 8.31 -18.56
CA ASN A 93 -14.36 9.35 -18.17
C ASN A 93 -13.89 10.09 -16.91
N TYR A 94 -14.14 11.40 -16.88
CA TYR A 94 -14.04 12.31 -15.71
C TYR A 94 -14.78 11.78 -14.47
N LYS A 95 -15.65 10.79 -14.66
CA LYS A 95 -16.39 10.06 -13.63
C LYS A 95 -15.51 9.40 -12.55
N SER A 96 -14.23 9.10 -12.81
CA SER A 96 -13.33 8.55 -11.77
C SER A 96 -13.08 9.53 -10.63
N VAL A 97 -12.83 10.80 -10.96
CA VAL A 97 -12.56 11.86 -9.98
C VAL A 97 -13.81 12.14 -9.16
N HIS A 98 -14.97 12.28 -9.83
CA HIS A 98 -16.24 12.49 -9.12
C HIS A 98 -16.64 11.31 -8.25
N ALA A 99 -16.47 10.07 -8.73
CA ALA A 99 -16.76 8.89 -7.92
C ALA A 99 -15.83 8.77 -6.71
N PHE A 100 -14.56 9.17 -6.84
CA PHE A 100 -13.68 9.22 -5.68
C PHE A 100 -14.12 10.32 -4.71
N ALA A 101 -14.44 11.52 -5.19
CA ALA A 101 -14.92 12.61 -4.35
C ALA A 101 -16.18 12.23 -3.55
N GLU A 102 -17.14 11.55 -4.19
CA GLU A 102 -18.34 11.03 -3.54
C GLU A 102 -18.03 9.91 -2.54
N LEU A 103 -17.14 8.97 -2.87
CA LEU A 103 -16.67 7.98 -1.90
C LEU A 103 -16.05 8.66 -0.67
N GLN A 104 -15.25 9.71 -0.88
CA GLN A 104 -14.64 10.46 0.22
C GLN A 104 -15.67 11.22 1.05
N SER A 105 -16.72 11.75 0.43
CA SER A 105 -17.85 12.36 1.12
C SER A 105 -18.54 11.35 2.05
N ILE A 106 -18.87 10.16 1.53
CA ILE A 106 -19.40 9.05 2.34
C ILE A 106 -18.42 8.74 3.48
N TRP A 107 -17.14 8.54 3.17
CA TRP A 107 -16.11 8.20 4.14
C TRP A 107 -16.03 9.24 5.28
N ASN A 108 -15.91 10.53 4.95
CA ASN A 108 -15.83 11.62 5.93
C ASN A 108 -17.08 11.67 6.81
N SER A 109 -18.28 11.54 6.23
CA SER A 109 -19.54 11.53 7.00
C SER A 109 -19.61 10.41 8.05
N LEU A 110 -18.91 9.29 7.83
CA LEU A 110 -18.85 8.18 8.79
C LEU A 110 -17.88 8.49 9.94
N ILE A 111 -16.73 9.10 9.65
CA ILE A 111 -15.62 9.26 10.60
C ILE A 111 -15.64 10.57 11.38
N GLU A 112 -16.39 11.57 10.90
CA GLU A 112 -16.50 12.90 11.52
C GLU A 112 -17.68 12.98 12.51
N GLU A 113 -18.72 12.16 12.36
CA GLU A 113 -19.91 12.17 13.22
C GLU A 113 -19.66 11.42 14.54
N PRO A 114 -19.58 12.11 15.70
CA PRO A 114 -19.30 11.46 16.98
C PRO A 114 -20.37 10.44 17.42
N LYS A 115 -21.62 10.59 16.95
CA LYS A 115 -22.68 9.60 17.20
C LYS A 115 -22.41 8.27 16.52
N ASN A 116 -21.56 8.24 15.50
CA ASN A 116 -21.21 7.04 14.77
C ASN A 116 -20.08 6.29 15.46
N THR A 117 -20.33 5.77 16.66
CA THR A 117 -19.29 5.21 17.55
C THR A 117 -18.47 4.08 16.93
N TYR A 118 -19.00 3.38 15.91
CA TYR A 118 -18.27 2.35 15.17
C TYR A 118 -17.18 2.91 14.24
N TYR A 119 -17.39 4.09 13.66
CA TYR A 119 -16.54 4.66 12.62
C TYR A 119 -15.90 6.00 12.99
N TYR A 120 -16.37 6.65 14.06
CA TYR A 120 -15.84 7.92 14.52
C TYR A 120 -14.34 7.83 14.87
N ASP A 121 -13.59 8.87 14.48
CA ASP A 121 -12.14 8.97 14.69
C ASP A 121 -11.35 7.78 14.10
N LYS A 122 -11.86 7.13 13.06
CA LYS A 122 -11.17 6.07 12.33
C LYS A 122 -10.41 6.64 11.12
N CYS A 123 -9.79 5.74 10.36
CA CYS A 123 -8.98 6.03 9.18
C CYS A 123 -9.55 7.13 8.27
N ASN A 124 -8.76 8.18 7.99
CA ASN A 124 -9.14 9.27 7.09
C ASN A 124 -8.93 8.92 5.62
N PRO A 125 -9.82 9.36 4.72
CA PRO A 125 -9.51 9.33 3.30
C PRO A 125 -8.35 10.29 2.99
N ASP A 126 -7.40 9.84 2.17
CA ASP A 126 -6.34 10.69 1.62
C ASP A 126 -6.85 11.35 0.33
N SER A 127 -7.27 12.61 0.48
CA SER A 127 -7.77 13.42 -0.63
C SER A 127 -6.74 13.86 -1.63
N ASN A 128 -5.46 13.69 -1.33
CA ASN A 128 -4.41 14.12 -2.23
C ASN A 128 -4.00 13.02 -3.23
N ILE A 129 -4.45 11.76 -3.06
CA ILE A 129 -4.07 10.66 -3.96
C ILE A 129 -4.39 10.98 -5.43
N VAL A 130 -5.53 11.61 -5.70
CA VAL A 130 -5.93 12.01 -7.07
C VAL A 130 -4.95 12.96 -7.75
N ASN A 131 -4.18 13.74 -6.98
CA ASN A 131 -3.22 14.70 -7.51
C ASN A 131 -1.79 14.12 -7.58
N GLN A 132 -1.59 12.89 -7.11
CA GLN A 132 -0.30 12.22 -7.09
C GLN A 132 -0.13 11.41 -8.38
N ASN A 133 0.48 12.02 -9.40
CA ASN A 133 0.77 11.33 -10.66
C ASN A 133 1.59 10.04 -10.49
N ASP A 134 2.35 9.94 -9.39
CA ASP A 134 3.16 8.79 -9.01
C ASP A 134 2.55 7.96 -7.86
N TRP A 135 1.23 8.02 -7.65
CA TRP A 135 0.55 7.31 -6.56
C TRP A 135 0.86 5.80 -6.53
N LYS A 136 1.07 5.16 -7.71
CA LYS A 136 1.44 3.74 -7.81
C LYS A 136 2.82 3.48 -7.21
N GLN A 137 3.79 4.35 -7.49
CA GLN A 137 5.12 4.29 -6.91
C GLN A 137 5.07 4.59 -5.41
N ARG A 138 4.21 5.51 -4.97
CA ARG A 138 4.03 5.82 -3.54
C ARG A 138 3.44 4.63 -2.79
N LYS A 139 2.41 4.00 -3.35
CA LYS A 139 1.86 2.74 -2.85
C LYS A 139 2.95 1.68 -2.75
N ASP A 140 3.66 1.40 -3.85
CA ASP A 140 4.67 0.33 -3.87
C ASP A 140 5.82 0.58 -2.89
N LEU A 141 6.24 1.84 -2.73
CA LEU A 141 7.22 2.22 -1.72
C LEU A 141 6.71 1.98 -0.30
N TYR A 142 5.47 2.36 -0.01
CA TYR A 142 4.90 2.16 1.32
C TYR A 142 4.73 0.66 1.62
N ASP A 143 4.23 -0.12 0.67
CA ASP A 143 4.10 -1.57 0.81
C ASP A 143 5.45 -2.23 1.06
N TYR A 144 6.49 -1.83 0.31
CA TYR A 144 7.86 -2.30 0.54
C TYR A 144 8.36 -1.94 1.94
N CYS A 145 8.17 -0.68 2.34
CA CYS A 145 8.60 -0.16 3.62
C CYS A 145 7.99 -0.93 4.80
N VAL A 146 6.69 -1.21 4.73
CA VAL A 146 5.98 -2.01 5.74
C VAL A 146 6.42 -3.47 5.71
N ASN A 147 6.51 -4.09 4.54
CA ASN A 147 6.96 -5.47 4.42
C ASN A 147 8.37 -5.64 4.98
N TYR A 148 9.31 -4.75 4.61
CA TYR A 148 10.67 -4.80 5.10
C TYR A 148 10.72 -4.56 6.62
N GLU A 149 9.95 -3.62 7.16
CA GLU A 149 9.90 -3.38 8.61
C GLU A 149 9.45 -4.61 9.41
N LEU A 150 8.52 -5.38 8.86
CA LEU A 150 8.05 -6.62 9.49
C LEU A 150 9.06 -7.75 9.30
N ILE A 151 9.63 -7.89 8.09
CA ILE A 151 10.64 -8.90 7.78
C ILE A 151 11.89 -8.70 8.64
N GLN A 152 12.39 -7.47 8.82
CA GLN A 152 13.63 -7.23 9.56
C GLN A 152 13.57 -7.73 11.02
N LYS A 153 12.37 -7.70 11.65
CA LYS A 153 12.14 -8.19 13.02
C LYS A 153 12.26 -9.71 13.11
N GLU A 154 12.11 -10.39 11.98
CA GLU A 154 12.01 -11.84 11.84
C GLU A 154 13.01 -12.39 10.81
N ILE A 155 14.03 -11.61 10.45
CA ILE A 155 14.88 -11.86 9.27
C ILE A 155 15.60 -13.22 9.34
N GLN A 156 15.90 -13.68 10.54
CA GLN A 156 16.48 -14.99 10.82
C GLN A 156 15.64 -16.17 10.33
N PHE A 157 14.32 -16.01 10.19
CA PHE A 157 13.42 -17.05 9.68
C PHE A 157 13.40 -17.12 8.14
N TYR A 158 13.96 -16.12 7.46
CA TYR A 158 14.03 -16.05 6.00
C TYR A 158 15.28 -16.71 5.41
N LYS A 159 16.12 -17.38 6.22
CA LYS A 159 17.37 -18.03 5.76
C LYS A 159 17.18 -18.94 4.54
N GLN A 160 16.15 -19.78 4.57
CA GLN A 160 15.84 -20.70 3.45
C GLN A 160 15.39 -19.95 2.19
N ASN A 161 14.82 -18.75 2.35
CA ASN A 161 14.32 -17.91 1.26
C ASN A 161 15.24 -16.73 0.96
N CYS A 162 16.49 -16.72 1.48
CA CYS A 162 17.35 -15.54 1.48
C CYS A 162 17.57 -14.96 0.09
N ARG A 163 17.81 -15.81 -0.93
CA ARG A 163 17.98 -15.36 -2.32
C ARG A 163 16.73 -14.68 -2.90
N GLN A 164 15.55 -15.17 -2.53
CA GLN A 164 14.30 -14.57 -2.99
C GLN A 164 14.00 -13.27 -2.26
N LEU A 165 14.28 -13.20 -0.96
CA LEU A 165 14.22 -11.97 -0.19
C LEU A 165 15.20 -10.92 -0.73
N TYR A 166 16.43 -11.32 -1.04
CA TYR A 166 17.42 -10.47 -1.72
C TYR A 166 16.87 -9.95 -3.05
N ALA A 167 16.31 -10.82 -3.89
CA ALA A 167 15.72 -10.41 -5.17
C ALA A 167 14.54 -9.45 -5.00
N TYR A 168 13.66 -9.68 -4.01
CA TYR A 168 12.57 -8.78 -3.65
C TYR A 168 13.09 -7.39 -3.28
N ILE A 169 14.04 -7.32 -2.33
CA ILE A 169 14.63 -6.06 -1.85
C ILE A 169 15.36 -5.34 -3.00
N LYS A 170 16.25 -6.03 -3.72
CA LYS A 170 16.99 -5.47 -4.87
C LYS A 170 16.06 -4.96 -5.97
N GLY A 171 14.93 -5.63 -6.19
CA GLY A 171 13.90 -5.20 -7.15
C GLY A 171 13.27 -3.84 -6.81
N LYS A 172 13.35 -3.38 -5.56
CA LYS A 172 12.73 -2.13 -5.10
C LYS A 172 13.65 -0.90 -5.20
N SER A 173 14.92 -1.06 -5.63
CA SER A 173 15.87 0.07 -5.75
C SER A 173 15.36 1.19 -6.65
N HIS A 174 14.62 0.84 -7.72
CA HIS A 174 14.06 1.83 -8.65
C HIS A 174 13.10 2.83 -7.99
N LEU A 175 12.41 2.43 -6.91
CA LEU A 175 11.53 3.33 -6.14
C LEU A 175 12.35 4.42 -5.45
N TYR A 176 13.51 4.06 -4.91
CA TYR A 176 14.39 5.00 -4.22
C TYR A 176 15.02 5.99 -5.19
N GLU A 177 15.41 5.58 -6.40
CA GLU A 177 15.86 6.50 -7.44
C GLU A 177 14.74 7.45 -7.90
N HIS A 178 13.51 6.94 -8.03
CA HIS A 178 12.34 7.75 -8.36
C HIS A 178 12.10 8.86 -7.33
N PHE A 179 12.15 8.51 -6.03
CA PHE A 179 11.88 9.46 -4.95
C PHE A 179 13.08 10.33 -4.58
N LYS A 180 14.33 9.85 -4.69
CA LYS A 180 15.54 10.65 -4.40
C LYS A 180 15.59 11.95 -5.21
N THR A 181 15.19 11.89 -6.48
CA THR A 181 15.13 13.06 -7.38
C THR A 181 13.91 13.96 -7.14
N ARG A 182 12.77 13.37 -6.72
CA ARG A 182 11.49 14.07 -6.53
C ARG A 182 11.27 14.57 -5.09
N CYS A 183 12.08 14.09 -4.17
CA CYS A 183 12.07 14.42 -2.76
C CYS A 183 13.39 14.98 -2.24
N PRO A 184 13.88 16.10 -2.82
CA PRO A 184 15.10 16.75 -2.36
C PRO A 184 14.92 17.42 -0.98
N SER A 185 13.67 17.68 -0.57
CA SER A 185 13.32 18.29 0.73
C SER A 185 12.18 17.56 1.41
N GLU A 186 11.93 17.86 2.69
CA GLU A 186 10.78 17.35 3.46
C GLU A 186 9.44 18.04 3.10
N ASP A 187 9.35 18.66 1.93
CA ASP A 187 8.11 19.27 1.46
C ASP A 187 7.02 18.20 1.33
N LYS A 188 6.10 18.18 2.30
CA LYS A 188 5.00 17.21 2.41
C LYS A 188 4.04 17.26 1.22
N ASN A 189 4.05 18.33 0.42
CA ASN A 189 3.26 18.42 -0.80
C ASN A 189 3.92 17.69 -1.97
N LYS A 190 5.26 17.56 -1.95
CA LYS A 190 6.03 16.86 -2.98
C LYS A 190 6.33 15.42 -2.58
N CYS A 191 6.50 15.18 -1.28
CA CYS A 191 6.96 13.91 -0.76
C CYS A 191 5.91 13.18 0.06
N PRO A 192 5.85 11.84 -0.04
CA PRO A 192 5.01 11.07 0.86
C PRO A 192 5.43 11.35 2.30
N LYS A 193 4.46 11.60 3.19
CA LYS A 193 4.73 11.87 4.62
C LYS A 193 5.51 10.74 5.30
N PHE A 194 5.37 9.52 4.81
CA PHE A 194 6.07 8.34 5.30
C PHE A 194 7.48 8.17 4.71
N TYR A 195 7.88 8.94 3.70
CA TYR A 195 9.12 8.71 2.95
C TYR A 195 10.36 8.71 3.85
N SER A 196 10.43 9.64 4.81
CA SER A 196 11.57 9.73 5.75
C SER A 196 11.80 8.42 6.51
N LYS A 197 10.72 7.77 6.97
CA LYS A 197 10.80 6.48 7.67
C LYS A 197 11.27 5.34 6.75
N CYS A 198 11.01 5.46 5.46
CA CYS A 198 11.37 4.42 4.50
C CYS A 198 12.78 4.57 3.93
N LYS A 199 13.47 5.70 4.19
CA LYS A 199 14.84 5.94 3.70
C LYS A 199 15.83 4.89 4.22
N ASP A 200 15.68 4.49 5.48
CA ASP A 200 16.57 3.52 6.13
C ASP A 200 16.45 2.11 5.53
N TYR A 201 15.38 1.86 4.77
CA TYR A 201 15.12 0.58 4.11
C TYR A 201 15.63 0.55 2.65
N HIS A 202 16.46 1.52 2.26
CA HIS A 202 17.08 1.55 0.94
C HIS A 202 17.80 0.21 0.65
N PRO A 203 17.55 -0.44 -0.49
CA PRO A 203 18.17 -1.73 -0.81
C PRO A 203 19.69 -1.75 -0.66
N ASP A 204 20.40 -0.71 -1.13
CA ASP A 204 21.86 -0.57 -0.96
C ASP A 204 22.32 -0.62 0.52
N THR A 205 21.47 -0.21 1.45
CA THR A 205 21.73 -0.31 2.89
C THR A 205 21.42 -1.71 3.39
N VAL A 206 20.21 -2.19 3.13
CA VAL A 206 19.67 -3.38 3.80
C VAL A 206 20.09 -4.71 3.19
N LEU A 207 20.47 -4.75 1.91
CA LEU A 207 20.93 -5.99 1.26
C LEU A 207 22.16 -6.57 1.94
N SER A 208 23.05 -5.71 2.45
CA SER A 208 24.27 -6.12 3.17
C SER A 208 24.01 -6.83 4.49
N LEU A 209 22.79 -6.70 5.04
CA LEU A 209 22.37 -7.32 6.29
C LEU A 209 21.88 -8.76 6.10
N LEU A 210 21.70 -9.21 4.87
CA LEU A 210 21.28 -10.57 4.57
C LEU A 210 22.47 -11.54 4.63
N ASP A 211 22.28 -12.68 5.30
CA ASP A 211 23.32 -13.71 5.44
C ASP A 211 23.87 -14.18 4.07
N CYS A 212 23.03 -14.25 3.05
CA CYS A 212 23.41 -14.67 1.69
C CYS A 212 24.02 -13.55 0.82
N HIS A 213 24.20 -12.33 1.34
CA HIS A 213 24.68 -11.19 0.55
C HIS A 213 26.03 -11.48 -0.10
N LYS A 214 27.00 -11.98 0.68
CA LYS A 214 28.35 -12.28 0.20
C LYS A 214 28.33 -13.30 -0.93
N ASP A 215 27.65 -14.42 -0.71
CA ASP A 215 27.53 -15.50 -1.70
C ASP A 215 26.94 -14.99 -3.02
N ILE A 216 25.90 -14.15 -2.96
CA ILE A 216 25.28 -13.60 -4.17
C ILE A 216 26.22 -12.63 -4.91
N ILE A 217 26.95 -11.76 -4.20
CA ILE A 217 27.89 -10.83 -4.84
C ILE A 217 29.06 -11.56 -5.49
N GLU A 218 29.58 -12.61 -4.84
CA GLU A 218 30.63 -13.46 -5.41
C GLU A 218 30.16 -14.17 -6.69
N GLU A 219 28.94 -14.71 -6.68
CA GLU A 219 28.33 -15.34 -7.84
C GLU A 219 28.10 -14.34 -8.98
N GLU A 220 27.48 -13.18 -8.71
CA GLU A 220 27.23 -12.12 -9.70
C GLU A 220 28.55 -11.64 -10.33
N SER A 221 29.60 -11.47 -9.52
CA SER A 221 30.94 -11.08 -10.00
C SER A 221 31.57 -12.17 -10.88
N SER A 222 31.46 -13.43 -10.48
CA SER A 222 31.98 -14.57 -11.27
C SER A 222 31.28 -14.73 -12.62
N LEU A 223 29.98 -14.42 -12.69
CA LEU A 223 29.19 -14.45 -13.92
C LEU A 223 29.53 -13.27 -14.83
N ALA A 224 29.77 -12.09 -14.27
CA ALA A 224 30.18 -10.91 -15.03
C ALA A 224 31.55 -11.11 -15.70
N ILE A 225 32.49 -11.80 -15.05
CA ILE A 225 33.80 -12.16 -15.62
C ILE A 225 33.66 -13.16 -16.78
N LYS A 226 32.66 -14.04 -16.73
CA LYS A 226 32.41 -15.08 -17.75
C LYS A 226 31.61 -14.57 -18.95
N ALA A 227 30.89 -13.45 -18.83
CA ALA A 227 30.20 -12.82 -19.94
C ALA A 227 31.24 -12.09 -20.83
N PRO A 228 31.47 -12.51 -22.09
CA PRO A 228 32.46 -11.85 -22.94
C PRO A 228 32.09 -10.39 -23.14
N SER A 229 33.05 -9.50 -22.89
CA SER A 229 32.97 -8.07 -23.21
C SER A 229 32.57 -7.93 -24.68
N LYS A 230 31.38 -7.38 -24.94
CA LYS A 230 30.94 -7.04 -26.30
C LYS A 230 31.77 -5.92 -26.89
#